data_AF-A0A7C6YTC9-F1
#
_entry.id   AF-A0A7C6YTC9-F1
#
_cell.length_a   1.000
_cell.length_b   1.000
_cell.length_c   1.000
_cell.angle_alpha   90.00
_cell.angle_beta   90.00
_cell.angle_gamma   90.00
#
_symmetry.space_group_name_H-M   'P 1'
#
loop_
_entity.id
_entity.type
_entity.pdbx_description
1 polymer ?
#
loop_
_entity_poly.entity_id
_entity_poly.type
_entity_poly.pdbx_seq_one_letter_code
_entity_poly.pdbx_strand_id
1 'polypeptide(L)' 'MNKISKFFREVRSEVRKVSWPNRKELVTYTIVVIVTGVIVALFSGAVDVLSTGLLNLLGRLGG' A
#
# COMPACT_ATOMS: atom_id res chain seq x y z
N MET A 1 -25.54 -12.59 -33.07
CA MET A 1 -25.11 -11.78 -31.90
C MET A 1 -24.32 -12.67 -30.95
N ASN A 2 -23.02 -12.41 -30.76
CA ASN A 2 -22.10 -13.31 -30.05
C ASN A 2 -22.38 -13.33 -28.54
N LYS A 3 -22.44 -14.53 -27.92
CA LYS A 3 -22.71 -14.75 -26.48
C LYS A 3 -21.80 -13.91 -25.57
N ILE A 4 -20.55 -13.71 -25.98
CA ILE A 4 -19.53 -12.91 -25.29
C ILE A 4 -19.97 -11.44 -25.14
N SER A 5 -20.53 -10.83 -26.18
CA SER A 5 -21.01 -9.43 -26.13
C SER A 5 -22.18 -9.27 -25.14
N LYS A 6 -23.05 -10.29 -25.03
CA LYS A 6 -24.15 -10.29 -24.07
C LYS A 6 -23.64 -10.39 -22.63
N PHE A 7 -22.65 -11.25 -22.38
CA PHE A 7 -22.00 -11.39 -21.08
C PHE A 7 -21.34 -10.09 -20.61
N PHE A 8 -20.56 -9.41 -21.45
CA PHE A 8 -19.97 -8.10 -21.09
C PHE A 8 -21.01 -7.03 -20.80
N ARG A 9 -22.15 -7.06 -21.49
CA ARG A 9 -23.27 -6.14 -21.22
C ARG A 9 -23.90 -6.39 -19.86
N GLU A 10 -24.09 -7.66 -19.50
CA GLU A 10 -24.62 -8.07 -18.19
C GLU A 10 -23.64 -7.71 -17.06
N VAL A 11 -22.33 -7.99 -17.22
CA VAL A 11 -21.29 -7.60 -16.24
C VAL A 11 -21.25 -6.10 -16.04
N ARG A 12 -21.27 -5.30 -17.12
CA ARG A 12 -21.29 -3.83 -17.02
C ARG A 12 -22.54 -3.32 -16.27
N SER A 13 -23.67 -4.01 -16.42
CA SER A 13 -24.91 -3.67 -15.71
C SER A 13 -24.79 -3.94 -14.21
N GLU A 14 -24.17 -5.05 -13.80
CA GLU A 14 -23.97 -5.38 -12.38
C GLU A 14 -22.91 -4.48 -11.72
N VAL A 15 -21.81 -4.19 -12.41
CA VAL A 15 -20.75 -3.28 -11.89
C VAL A 15 -21.29 -1.86 -11.65
N ARG A 16 -22.34 -1.45 -12.36
CA ARG A 16 -23.03 -0.17 -12.10
C ARG A 16 -23.87 -0.16 -10.84
N LYS A 17 -24.31 -1.33 -10.33
CA LYS A 17 -25.03 -1.43 -9.06
C LYS A 17 -24.09 -1.39 -7.85
N VAL A 18 -22.79 -1.54 -8.08
CA VAL A 18 -21.78 -1.39 -7.04
C VAL A 18 -21.73 0.06 -6.60
N SER A 19 -21.93 0.29 -5.31
CA SER A 19 -21.78 1.57 -4.65
C SER A 19 -20.29 1.89 -4.48
N TRP A 20 -19.70 2.50 -5.50
CA TRP A 20 -18.31 2.95 -5.43
C TRP A 20 -18.15 4.12 -4.45
N PRO A 21 -17.04 4.16 -3.69
CA PRO A 21 -16.79 5.25 -2.75
C PRO A 21 -16.70 6.61 -3.47
N ASN A 22 -17.02 7.68 -2.76
CA ASN A 22 -16.93 9.02 -3.33
C ASN A 22 -15.46 9.39 -3.58
N ARG A 23 -15.19 10.21 -4.61
CA ARG A 23 -13.82 10.65 -4.96
C ARG A 23 -13.08 11.26 -3.77
N LYS A 24 -13.77 11.99 -2.91
CA LYS A 24 -13.21 12.58 -1.69
C LYS A 24 -12.71 11.51 -0.72
N GLU A 25 -13.50 10.47 -0.51
CA GLU A 25 -13.19 9.37 0.40
C GLU A 25 -11.98 8.56 -0.09
N LEU A 26 -11.92 8.28 -1.41
CA LEU A 26 -10.78 7.61 -2.05
C LEU A 26 -9.47 8.37 -1.86
N VAL A 27 -9.50 9.70 -1.99
CA VAL A 27 -8.33 10.55 -1.76
C VAL A 27 -7.91 10.51 -0.30
N THR A 28 -8.86 10.62 0.64
CA THR A 28 -8.58 10.50 2.07
C THR A 28 -7.90 9.18 2.40
N TYR A 29 -8.42 8.04 1.92
CA TYR A 29 -7.80 6.74 2.16
C TYR A 29 -6.42 6.62 1.55
N THR A 30 -6.21 7.18 0.36
CA THR A 30 -4.88 7.19 -0.28
C THR A 30 -3.88 7.99 0.55
N ILE A 31 -4.28 9.15 1.07
CA ILE A 31 -3.44 9.97 1.96
C ILE A 31 -3.09 9.20 3.23
N VAL A 32 -4.08 8.54 3.86
CA VAL A 32 -3.85 7.73 5.06
C VAL A 32 -2.81 6.65 4.80
N VAL A 33 -2.92 5.91 3.70
CA VAL A 33 -1.96 4.85 3.33
C VAL A 33 -0.56 5.42 3.07
N ILE A 34 -0.45 6.57 2.42
CA ILE A 34 0.85 7.23 2.20
C ILE A 34 1.47 7.61 3.55
N VAL A 35 0.69 8.23 4.44
CA VAL A 35 1.18 8.66 5.75
C VAL A 35 1.63 7.47 6.60
N THR A 36 0.84 6.40 6.66
CA THR A 36 1.23 5.19 7.40
C THR A 36 2.45 4.53 6.79
N GLY A 37 2.55 4.47 5.47
CA GLY A 37 3.74 3.98 4.77
C GLY A 37 5.01 4.78 5.10
N VAL A 38 4.91 6.11 5.14
CA VAL A 38 6.04 6.99 5.52
C VAL A 38 6.46 6.75 6.98
N ILE A 39 5.50 6.61 7.90
CA ILE A 39 5.80 6.32 9.31
C ILE A 39 6.56 4.99 9.44
N VAL A 40 6.07 3.94 8.77
CA VAL A 40 6.72 2.62 8.77
C VAL A 40 8.11 2.70 8.16
N ALA A 41 8.28 3.39 7.03
CA ALA A 41 9.57 3.56 6.38
C ALA A 41 10.60 4.28 7.28
N LEU A 42 10.17 5.34 7.99
CA LEU A 42 11.02 6.05 8.95
C LEU A 42 11.40 5.16 10.13
N PHE A 43 10.45 4.39 10.67
CA PHE A 43 10.72 3.46 11.76
C PHE A 43 11.71 2.37 11.34
N SER A 44 11.46 1.69 10.22
CA SER A 44 12.36 0.67 9.68
C SER A 44 13.76 1.24 9.40
N GLY A 45 13.85 2.42 8.77
CA GLY A 45 15.14 3.07 8.51
C GLY A 45 15.91 3.41 9.79
N ALA A 46 15.22 3.86 10.84
CA ALA A 46 15.85 4.11 12.14
C ALA A 46 16.38 2.82 12.78
N VAL A 47 15.60 1.73 12.72
CA VAL A 47 16.01 0.41 13.24
C VAL A 47 17.23 -0.12 12.48
N ASP A 48 17.29 0.04 11.16
CA ASP A 48 18.41 -0.40 10.33
C ASP A 48 19.71 0.35 10.68
N VAL A 49 19.63 1.67 10.90
CA VAL A 49 20.78 2.49 11.31
C VAL A 49 21.28 2.08 12.70
N LEU A 50 20.37 1.87 13.65
CA LEU A 50 20.71 1.42 15.01
C LEU A 50 21.36 0.03 14.98
N SER A 51 20.79 -0.89 14.22
CA SER A 51 21.30 -2.26 14.09
C SER A 51 22.70 -2.27 13.46
N THR A 52 22.90 -1.49 12.40
CA THR A 52 24.21 -1.35 11.73
C THR A 52 25.25 -0.71 12.66
N GLY A 53 24.87 0.31 13.42
CA GLY A 53 25.74 0.94 14.41
C GLY A 53 26.19 -0.04 15.50
N LEU A 54 25.28 -0.86 16.01
CA LEU A 54 25.57 -1.88 17.02
C LEU A 54 26.51 -2.97 16.47
N LEU A 55 26.23 -3.47 15.26
CA LEU A 55 27.08 -4.47 14.60
C LEU A 55 28.50 -3.95 14.36
N ASN A 56 28.63 -2.70 13.92
CA ASN A 56 29.93 -2.06 13.74
C ASN A 56 30.69 -1.91 15.06
N LEU A 57 30.00 -1.64 16.17
CA LEU A 57 30.64 -1.54 17.49
C LEU A 57 31.15 -2.92 17.96
N LEU A 58 30.34 -3.97 17.81
CA LEU A 58 30.74 -5.33 18.15
C LEU A 58 31.90 -5.83 17.29
N GLY A 59 31.88 -5.56 15.98
CA GLY A 59 32.98 -5.92 15.08
C GLY A 59 34.32 -5.25 15.43
N ARG A 60 34.29 -4.06 16.06
CA ARG A 60 35.50 -3.37 16.54
C ARG A 60 36.01 -3.88 17.89
N LEU A 61 35.18 -4.62 18.64
CA LEU A 61 35.55 -5.21 19.93
C LEU A 61 35.98 -6.68 19.82
N GLY A 62 35.52 -7.39 18.77
CA GLY A 62 35.80 -8.80 18.54
C GLY A 62 37.01 -9.10 17.64
N GLY A 63 37.73 -8.08 17.16
CA GLY A 63 39.01 -8.20 16.46
C GLY A 63 40.10 -7.50 17.23
#